data_AF-A0A5C6ALU6-F1
#
_entry.id   AF-A0A5C6ALU6-F1
#
_cell.length_a   1.000
_cell.length_b   1.000
_cell.length_c   1.000
_cell.angle_alpha   90.00
_cell.angle_beta   90.00
_cell.angle_gamma   90.00
#
_symmetry.space_group_name_H-M   'P 1'
#
loop_
_entity.id
_entity.type
_entity.pdbx_description
1 polymer ?
#
loop_
_entity_poly.entity_id
_entity_poly.type
_entity_poly.pdbx_seq_one_letter_code
_entity_poly.pdbx_strand_id
1 'polypeptide(L)'
;MNPYDSPKSNDAIYPDEISPAIVERLIAGSETDSLVFYGVSDHQLYGRKNRIRLSGDVAKLAEDAGYDPIVYQSVLWRCLVFIPVVPLGVFAVIPKLECDDDPDRDADQYRGIRMAWDWSQIRIQYGVVFGTALLLAAIACRLWFAG
;
A
#
# COMPACT_ATOMS: atom_id res chain seq x y z
N MET A 1 4.72 15.51 -9.12
CA MET A 1 5.87 14.60 -8.89
C MET A 1 5.36 13.20 -9.12
N ASN A 2 6.07 12.35 -9.87
CA ASN A 2 5.60 11.00 -10.16
C ASN A 2 5.70 10.16 -8.87
N PRO A 3 4.59 9.61 -8.32
CA PRO A 3 4.63 8.83 -7.09
C PRO A 3 5.47 7.54 -7.23
N TYR A 4 5.78 7.14 -8.47
CA TYR A 4 6.58 5.96 -8.80
C TYR A 4 8.09 6.26 -8.92
N ASP A 5 8.51 7.53 -8.88
CA ASP A 5 9.92 7.87 -8.89
C ASP A 5 10.57 7.48 -7.56
N SER A 6 11.63 6.68 -7.63
CA SER A 6 12.50 6.45 -6.47
C SER A 6 13.07 7.79 -6.03
N PRO A 7 13.04 8.14 -4.73
CA PRO A 7 13.49 9.45 -4.28
C PRO A 7 14.96 9.62 -4.68
N LYS A 8 15.25 10.65 -5.48
CA LYS A 8 16.60 11.20 -5.55
C LYS A 8 16.90 11.74 -4.15
N SER A 9 17.94 11.20 -3.53
CA SER A 9 18.32 11.48 -2.15
C SER A 9 18.08 12.94 -1.76
N ASN A 10 17.28 13.15 -0.74
CA ASN A 10 17.27 14.37 0.07
C ASN A 10 16.81 13.94 1.46
N ASP A 11 17.33 14.65 2.47
CA ASP A 11 17.26 14.40 3.92
C ASP A 11 15.84 14.42 4.53
N ALA A 12 14.85 13.81 3.88
CA ALA A 12 13.51 13.64 4.41
C ALA A 12 13.54 12.59 5.52
N ILE A 13 13.32 13.04 6.76
CA ILE A 13 13.10 12.15 7.90
C ILE A 13 11.70 11.55 7.75
N TYR A 14 11.65 10.31 7.26
CA TYR A 14 10.40 9.58 7.15
C TYR A 14 10.01 8.98 8.50
N PRO A 15 8.72 9.06 8.90
CA PRO A 15 8.25 8.45 10.13
C PRO A 15 8.34 6.92 10.04
N ASP A 16 8.74 6.29 11.13
CA ASP A 16 8.77 4.83 11.31
C ASP A 16 7.44 4.26 11.80
N GLU A 17 6.60 5.09 12.42
CA GLU A 17 5.30 4.69 12.98
C GLU A 17 4.14 5.62 12.56
N ILE A 18 2.93 5.09 12.60
CA ILE A 18 1.70 5.84 12.34
C ILE A 18 1.30 6.59 13.62
N SER A 19 1.77 7.82 13.75
CA SER A 19 1.44 8.69 14.89
C SER A 19 0.12 9.47 14.65
N PRO A 20 -0.50 10.03 15.70
CA PRO A 20 -1.68 10.90 15.55
C PRO A 20 -1.46 12.06 14.57
N ALA A 21 -0.26 12.65 14.56
CA ALA A 21 0.09 13.72 13.62
C ALA A 21 0.07 13.25 12.14
N ILE A 22 0.44 11.98 11.88
CA ILE A 22 0.34 11.40 10.54
C ILE A 22 -1.12 11.18 10.15
N VAL A 23 -1.96 10.72 11.09
CA VAL A 23 -3.41 10.58 10.86
C VAL A 23 -4.04 11.93 10.52
N GLU A 24 -3.75 12.96 11.31
CA GLU A 24 -4.26 14.32 11.05
C GLU A 24 -3.84 14.84 9.68
N ARG A 25 -2.57 14.65 9.30
CA ARG A 25 -2.06 15.04 7.97
C ARG A 25 -2.74 14.27 6.85
N LEU A 26 -2.96 12.96 7.01
CA LEU A 26 -3.68 12.13 6.06
C LEU A 26 -5.11 12.65 5.86
N ILE A 27 -5.85 12.91 6.93
CA ILE A 27 -7.22 13.44 6.84
C ILE A 27 -7.23 14.83 6.20
N ALA A 28 -6.33 15.72 6.64
CA ALA A 28 -6.23 17.10 6.13
C ALA A 28 -5.70 17.20 4.69
N GLY A 29 -5.03 16.18 4.16
CA GLY A 29 -4.44 16.19 2.82
C GLY A 29 -3.14 16.99 2.72
N SER A 30 -2.45 17.18 3.84
CA SER A 30 -1.21 17.96 3.90
C SER A 30 0.01 17.08 3.64
N GLU A 31 0.76 17.40 2.58
CA GLU A 31 1.95 16.65 2.14
C GLU A 31 1.66 15.16 1.92
N THR A 32 0.54 14.88 1.25
CA THR A 32 0.09 13.51 0.96
C THR A 32 0.12 13.24 -0.54
N ASP A 33 0.45 11.99 -0.89
CA ASP A 33 0.33 11.48 -2.25
C ASP A 33 -1.09 10.93 -2.47
N SER A 34 -1.65 11.20 -3.66
CA SER A 34 -2.83 10.49 -4.14
C SER A 34 -2.39 9.20 -4.83
N LEU A 35 -2.89 8.07 -4.34
CA LEU A 35 -2.53 6.75 -4.83
C LEU A 35 -3.78 6.09 -5.42
N VAL A 36 -3.80 5.92 -6.74
CA VAL A 36 -4.93 5.34 -7.48
C VAL A 36 -4.45 4.09 -8.19
N PHE A 37 -5.14 2.97 -7.97
CA PHE A 37 -4.75 1.67 -8.53
C PHE A 37 -5.92 1.00 -9.23
N TYR A 38 -5.77 0.79 -10.53
CA TYR A 38 -6.67 -0.03 -11.33
C TYR A 38 -6.34 -1.51 -11.18
N GLY A 39 -7.31 -2.39 -11.46
CA GLY A 39 -7.15 -3.84 -11.29
C GLY A 39 -5.91 -4.45 -11.97
N VAL A 40 -5.45 -3.91 -13.09
CA VAL A 40 -4.25 -4.38 -13.82
C VAL A 40 -3.08 -3.39 -13.80
N SER A 41 -3.03 -2.53 -12.78
CA SER A 41 -1.94 -1.56 -12.64
C SER A 41 -0.58 -2.24 -12.43
N ASP A 42 0.45 -1.73 -13.11
CA ASP A 42 1.87 -2.09 -12.90
C ASP A 42 2.37 -1.76 -11.49
N HIS A 43 1.56 -1.07 -10.69
CA HIS A 43 1.85 -0.70 -9.32
C HIS A 43 0.68 -1.04 -8.41
N GLN A 44 0.97 -1.62 -7.24
CA GLN A 44 -0.04 -2.01 -6.26
C GLN A 44 0.48 -1.89 -4.83
N LEU A 45 -0.44 -1.66 -3.89
CA LEU A 45 -0.15 -1.71 -2.45
C LEU A 45 -0.31 -3.14 -1.92
N TYR A 46 0.76 -3.68 -1.32
CA TYR A 46 0.73 -4.99 -0.66
C TYR A 46 1.09 -4.92 0.82
N GLY A 47 0.44 -5.81 1.56
CA GLY A 47 0.56 -5.94 3.00
C GLY A 47 -0.21 -4.85 3.74
N ARG A 48 -0.76 -5.21 4.90
CA ARG A 48 -1.43 -4.30 5.82
C ARG A 48 -0.85 -4.55 7.21
N LYS A 49 0.03 -3.65 7.66
CA LYS A 49 0.65 -3.67 9.00
C LYS A 49 0.19 -2.44 9.78
N ASN A 50 0.32 -2.48 11.12
CA ASN A 50 0.04 -1.34 11.99
C ASN A 50 -1.35 -0.72 11.73
N ARG A 51 -2.37 -1.55 11.51
CA ARG A 51 -3.72 -1.08 11.20
C ARG A 51 -4.34 -0.45 12.45
N ILE A 52 -4.74 0.80 12.31
CA ILE A 52 -5.41 1.59 13.33
C ILE A 52 -6.82 1.90 12.83
N ARG A 53 -7.83 1.52 13.61
CA ARG A 53 -9.20 1.98 13.39
C ARG A 53 -9.40 3.27 14.18
N LEU A 54 -9.79 4.33 13.49
CA LEU A 54 -10.08 5.62 14.11
C LEU A 54 -11.41 5.53 14.87
N SER A 55 -11.55 6.37 15.90
CA SER A 55 -12.76 6.42 16.72
C SER A 55 -13.08 7.85 17.16
N GLY A 56 -14.35 8.10 17.50
CA GLY A 56 -14.81 9.39 17.99
C GLY A 56 -14.71 10.49 16.94
N ASP A 57 -14.34 11.70 17.37
CA ASP A 57 -14.31 12.88 16.51
C ASP A 57 -13.34 12.71 15.32
N VAL A 58 -12.23 12.00 15.51
CA VAL A 58 -11.24 11.75 14.45
C VAL A 58 -11.78 10.82 13.35
N ALA A 59 -12.58 9.82 13.73
CA ALA A 59 -13.25 8.96 12.74
C ALA A 59 -14.26 9.76 11.93
N LYS A 60 -15.06 10.60 12.61
CA LYS A 60 -16.02 11.46 11.95
C LYS A 60 -15.35 12.45 11.00
N LEU A 61 -14.23 13.06 11.41
CA LEU A 61 -13.45 13.94 10.55
C LEU A 61 -12.91 13.22 9.30
N ALA A 62 -12.50 11.96 9.43
CA ALA A 62 -12.07 11.17 8.28
C ALA A 62 -13.24 10.87 7.32
N GLU A 63 -14.39 10.46 7.85
CA GLU A 63 -15.61 10.18 7.09
C GLU A 63 -16.13 11.45 6.40
N ASP A 64 -16.19 12.58 7.11
CA ASP A 64 -16.60 13.88 6.58
C ASP A 64 -15.64 14.37 5.47
N ALA A 65 -14.38 13.91 5.50
CA ALA A 65 -13.38 14.15 4.44
C ALA A 65 -13.44 13.12 3.30
N GLY A 66 -14.36 12.16 3.32
CA GLY A 66 -14.55 11.13 2.29
C GLY A 66 -13.62 9.92 2.42
N TYR A 67 -13.12 9.63 3.61
CA TYR A 67 -12.18 8.54 3.87
C TYR A 67 -12.73 7.49 4.85
N ASP A 68 -12.34 6.23 4.64
CA ASP A 68 -12.62 5.14 5.58
C ASP A 68 -11.83 5.41 6.87
N PRO A 69 -12.45 5.36 8.07
CA PRO A 69 -11.80 5.61 9.36
C PRO A 69 -10.81 4.49 9.77
N ILE A 70 -9.96 4.06 8.85
CA ILE A 70 -8.94 3.05 9.01
C ILE A 70 -7.66 3.56 8.35
N VAL A 71 -6.58 3.63 9.13
CA VAL A 71 -5.23 3.95 8.64
C VAL A 71 -4.35 2.71 8.81
N TYR A 72 -3.51 2.41 7.83
CA TYR A 72 -2.58 1.28 7.94
C TYR A 72 -1.31 1.51 7.13
N GLN A 73 -0.29 0.74 7.44
CA GLN A 73 0.97 0.73 6.72
C GLN A 73 0.91 -0.29 5.58
N SER A 74 1.30 0.13 4.38
CA SER A 74 1.39 -0.73 3.21
C SER A 74 2.64 -0.43 2.39
N VAL A 75 3.09 -1.39 1.60
CA VAL A 75 4.25 -1.23 0.72
C VAL A 75 3.74 -1.07 -0.70
N LEU A 76 4.17 -0.01 -1.37
CA LEU A 76 3.98 0.17 -2.81
C LEU A 76 4.98 -0.71 -3.55
N TRP A 77 4.50 -1.50 -4.49
CA TRP A 77 5.30 -2.37 -5.33
C TRP A 77 5.10 -2.04 -6.79
N ARG A 78 6.16 -2.20 -7.58
CA ARG A 78 6.06 -2.48 -9.00
C ARG A 78 5.77 -3.97 -9.18
N CYS A 79 4.76 -4.26 -9.98
CA CYS A 79 4.22 -5.60 -10.18
C CYS A 79 4.45 -6.06 -11.61
N LEU A 80 4.65 -7.37 -11.76
CA LEU A 80 4.46 -8.06 -13.03
C LEU A 80 3.10 -8.75 -12.95
N VAL A 81 2.10 -8.18 -13.62
CA VAL A 81 0.69 -8.55 -13.42
C VAL A 81 0.32 -8.32 -11.93
N PHE A 82 0.12 -9.38 -11.14
CA PHE A 82 -0.18 -9.29 -9.69
C PHE A 82 0.99 -9.74 -8.80
N ILE A 83 2.15 -10.01 -9.38
CA ILE A 83 3.32 -10.48 -8.63
C ILE A 83 4.15 -9.26 -8.22
N PRO A 84 4.28 -8.94 -6.93
CA PRO A 84 5.12 -7.84 -6.49
C PRO A 84 6.61 -8.18 -6.76
N VAL A 85 7.29 -7.34 -7.56
CA VAL A 85 8.67 -7.58 -8.02
C VAL A 85 9.64 -6.64 -7.33
N VAL A 86 9.39 -5.34 -7.37
CA VAL A 86 10.29 -4.31 -6.84
C VAL A 86 9.53 -3.43 -5.86
N PRO A 87 9.93 -3.32 -4.59
CA PRO A 87 9.28 -2.41 -3.68
C PRO A 87 9.72 -0.97 -4.03
N LEU A 88 8.76 -0.05 -4.06
CA LEU A 88 8.97 1.35 -4.44
C LEU A 88 8.92 2.29 -3.23
N GLY A 89 8.27 1.90 -2.14
CA GLY A 89 8.23 2.65 -0.89
C GLY A 89 7.23 2.07 0.11
N VAL A 90 7.33 2.51 1.36
CA VAL A 90 6.36 2.20 2.42
C VAL A 90 5.53 3.43 2.70
N PHE A 91 4.23 3.25 2.91
CA PHE A 91 3.27 4.33 3.09
C PHE A 91 2.34 4.05 4.26
N ALA A 92 2.00 5.08 5.03
CA ALA A 92 0.78 5.13 5.82
C ALA A 92 -0.33 5.55 4.87
N VAL A 93 -1.39 4.75 4.75
CA VAL A 93 -2.49 4.99 3.81
C VAL A 93 -3.82 5.06 4.52
N ILE A 94 -4.69 5.93 4.01
CA ILE A 94 -6.11 6.00 4.35
C ILE A 94 -6.93 5.79 3.06
N PRO A 95 -7.85 4.80 3.01
CA PRO A 95 -8.69 4.56 1.84
C PRO A 95 -9.75 5.64 1.66
N LYS A 96 -10.07 6.01 0.42
CA LYS A 96 -11.27 6.81 0.13
C LYS A 96 -12.52 5.93 0.25
N LEU A 97 -13.63 6.51 0.71
CA LEU A 97 -14.94 5.85 0.76
C LEU A 97 -15.60 5.75 -0.61
N GLU A 98 -15.49 6.81 -1.40
CA GLU A 98 -16.12 6.90 -2.73
C GLU A 98 -15.05 7.07 -3.82
N CYS A 99 -15.21 6.31 -4.91
CA CYS A 99 -14.38 6.40 -6.11
C CYS A 99 -14.95 7.48 -7.04
N ASP A 100 -14.95 8.73 -6.60
CA ASP A 100 -15.65 9.83 -7.29
C ASP A 100 -15.00 10.27 -8.60
N ASP A 101 -13.69 10.01 -8.74
CA ASP A 101 -12.88 10.47 -9.86
C ASP A 101 -12.71 9.42 -10.98
N ASP A 102 -13.36 8.25 -10.84
CA ASP A 102 -13.24 7.15 -11.80
C ASP A 102 -14.60 6.90 -12.51
N PRO A 103 -14.69 7.11 -13.84
CA PRO A 103 -15.92 6.85 -14.59
C PRO A 103 -16.40 5.40 -14.49
N ASP A 104 -15.49 4.44 -14.24
CA ASP A 104 -15.81 3.02 -14.12
C ASP A 104 -15.96 2.56 -12.65
N ARG A 105 -15.60 3.43 -11.68
CA ARG A 105 -15.63 3.20 -10.22
C ARG A 105 -14.96 1.89 -9.78
N ASP A 106 -13.92 1.47 -10.49
CA ASP A 106 -13.23 0.20 -10.25
C ASP A 106 -11.80 0.38 -9.70
N ALA A 107 -11.30 1.61 -9.65
CA ALA A 107 -10.00 1.93 -9.08
C ALA A 107 -10.06 1.99 -7.54
N ASP A 108 -9.12 1.31 -6.89
CA ASP A 108 -8.86 1.52 -5.47
C ASP A 108 -8.13 2.86 -5.27
N GLN A 109 -8.72 3.76 -4.50
CA GLN A 109 -8.15 5.08 -4.22
C GLN A 109 -7.74 5.21 -2.75
N TYR A 110 -6.52 5.69 -2.56
CA TYR A 110 -5.94 5.96 -1.25
C TYR A 110 -5.30 7.33 -1.24
N ARG A 111 -5.17 7.87 -0.03
CA ARG A 111 -4.24 8.94 0.27
C ARG A 111 -3.12 8.37 1.12
N GLY A 112 -1.87 8.68 0.76
CA GLY A 112 -0.69 8.10 1.38
C GLY A 112 0.30 9.15 1.86
N ILE A 113 1.00 8.86 2.97
CA ILE A 113 2.21 9.57 3.39
C ILE A 113 3.35 8.56 3.40
N ARG A 114 4.46 8.93 2.78
CA ARG A 114 5.65 8.08 2.73
C ARG A 114 6.27 7.90 4.11
N MET A 115 6.59 6.66 4.44
CA MET A 115 7.18 6.23 5.70
C MET A 115 8.60 5.70 5.51
N ALA A 116 9.30 5.49 6.61
CA ALA A 116 10.59 4.82 6.62
C ALA A 116 10.44 3.39 6.07
N TRP A 117 11.52 2.89 5.48
CA TRP A 117 11.54 1.54 4.91
C TRP A 117 11.36 0.47 5.99
N ASP A 118 10.21 -0.19 6.01
CA ASP A 118 9.98 -1.38 6.83
C ASP A 118 10.41 -2.66 6.10
N TRP A 119 11.70 -2.99 6.21
CA TRP A 119 12.28 -4.20 5.63
C TRP A 119 11.67 -5.49 6.15
N SER A 120 11.06 -5.48 7.34
CA SER A 120 10.39 -6.68 7.88
C SER A 120 9.17 -7.03 7.06
N GLN A 121 8.33 -6.03 6.73
CA GLN A 121 7.14 -6.21 5.89
C GLN A 121 7.53 -6.65 4.48
N ILE A 122 8.57 -6.05 3.90
CA ILE A 122 9.06 -6.37 2.55
C ILE A 122 9.56 -7.83 2.47
N ARG A 123 10.35 -8.27 3.46
CA ARG A 123 10.88 -9.64 3.49
C ARG A 123 9.76 -10.67 3.63
N ILE A 124 8.75 -10.40 4.45
CA ILE A 124 7.59 -11.30 4.58
C ILE A 124 6.88 -11.43 3.23
N GLN A 125 6.64 -10.33 2.53
CA GLN A 125 5.98 -10.35 1.23
C GLN A 125 6.77 -11.17 0.20
N TYR A 126 8.09 -10.97 0.13
CA TYR A 126 8.95 -11.82 -0.72
C TYR A 126 8.89 -13.29 -0.31
N GLY A 127 8.91 -13.58 1.00
CA GLY A 127 8.78 -14.94 1.51
C GLY A 127 7.51 -15.64 1.03
N VAL A 128 6.38 -14.93 1.02
CA VAL A 128 5.10 -15.44 0.50
C VAL A 128 5.18 -15.72 -1.01
N VAL A 129 5.74 -14.78 -1.78
CA VAL A 129 5.88 -14.94 -3.25
C VAL A 129 6.77 -16.12 -3.59
N PHE A 130 8.00 -16.18 -3.03
CA PHE A 130 8.94 -17.26 -3.30
C PHE A 130 8.42 -18.60 -2.78
N GLY A 131 7.81 -18.63 -1.59
CA GLY A 131 7.22 -19.84 -1.01
C GLY A 131 6.12 -20.42 -1.91
N THR A 132 5.23 -19.57 -2.40
CA THR A 132 4.16 -19.98 -3.33
C THR A 132 4.73 -20.49 -4.65
N ALA A 133 5.71 -19.79 -5.23
CA ALA A 133 6.35 -20.19 -6.47
C ALA A 133 7.04 -21.56 -6.35
N LEU A 134 7.77 -21.80 -5.25
CA LEU A 134 8.42 -23.08 -4.98
C LEU A 134 7.41 -24.22 -4.82
N LEU A 135 6.30 -23.97 -4.13
CA LEU A 135 5.24 -24.96 -3.97
C LEU A 135 4.61 -25.35 -5.32
N LEU A 136 4.29 -24.37 -6.16
CA LEU A 136 3.75 -24.61 -7.50
C LEU A 136 4.74 -25.37 -8.37
N ALA A 137 6.03 -25.01 -8.33
CA ALA A 137 7.09 -25.72 -9.05
C ALA A 137 7.21 -27.18 -8.59
N ALA A 138 7.13 -27.44 -7.28
CA ALA A 138 7.17 -28.80 -6.74
C ALA A 138 5.98 -29.65 -7.19
N ILE A 139 4.77 -29.07 -7.20
CA ILE A 139 3.56 -29.73 -7.70
C ILE A 139 3.70 -30.06 -9.19
N ALA A 140 4.15 -29.09 -10.01
CA ALA A 140 4.35 -29.28 -11.44
C ALA A 140 5.39 -30.37 -11.72
N CYS A 141 6.52 -30.37 -11.02
CA CYS A 141 7.53 -31.43 -11.14
C CYS A 141 6.95 -32.80 -10.79
N ARG A 142 6.21 -32.89 -9.68
CA ARG A 142 5.57 -34.15 -9.28
C ARG A 142 4.60 -34.65 -10.35
N LEU A 143 3.76 -33.78 -10.92
CA LEU A 143 2.83 -34.16 -11.98
C LEU A 143 3.56 -34.61 -13.25
N TRP A 144 4.65 -33.93 -13.62
CA TRP A 144 5.46 -34.27 -14.79
C TRP A 144 6.15 -35.63 -14.67
N PHE A 145 6.60 -36.01 -13.47
CA PHE A 145 7.26 -37.30 -13.25
C PHE A 145 6.30 -38.43 -12.84
N ALA A 146 5.03 -38.13 -12.55
CA ALA A 146 4.00 -39.10 -12.18
C ALA A 146 3.04 -39.46 -13.32
N GLY A 147 3.11 -38.75 -14.46
CA GLY A 147 2.43 -39.09 -15.71
C GLY A 147 3.38 -39.74 -16.70
#